data_AF-A0A2H3IIZ5-F1
#
_entry.id   AF-A0A2H3IIZ5-F1
#
_cell.length_a   1.000
_cell.length_b   1.000
_cell.length_c   1.000
_cell.angle_alpha   90.00
_cell.angle_beta   90.00
_cell.angle_gamma   90.00
#
_symmetry.space_group_name_H-M   'P 1'
#
loop_
_entity.id
_entity.type
_entity.pdbx_description
1 polymer ?
#
loop_
_entity_poly.entity_id
_entity_poly.type
_entity_poly.pdbx_seq_one_letter_code
_entity_poly.pdbx_strand_id
1 'polypeptide(L)'
;MARVVDAHPVPQFITLDEYLEHQTKDSGALVAFWQIAFGTGIRLSERDYSMMEPLFKATVRPTLLTNDFYSWRKESTQPRARITNAVLFYMNTGLGEQEALAQLQQDIQEKESNFLEMRDSFCRAHPELPSHLKLMVNILAPLIGGYHYWCCLCPRYNCLQDPSAYAKSNNTSREGGCDKCYTLTHSSKLHLAEQLRVSKTNSGNLSSIEAPKLGRTALEGLIRYIQSLDSKNVRLQLIDAFNLWLGLPSLALNTVKEVVNDLHYSSLILDDIQDRLLPRRGSTSTHVIFGKAQSINSATYMFVRVARQVHTLPNPAVMRILLEELENLFLGQSWELEWKFTMQCPTEEEYLEMIDHKTGAMFRMLLRLMLSLVQDDGCLSQNTEFAVLTQLLGRWYQVRDDYLNLQEAGYTRKKGFCEDLDEGKFRIRLFDAVQIRYVKIS
;
A
#
# COMPACT_ATOMS: atom_id res chain seq x y z
N MET A 1 -21.79 -25.43 33.87
CA MET A 1 -22.81 -25.64 32.81
C MET A 1 -23.46 -24.29 32.52
N ALA A 2 -22.92 -23.54 31.57
CA ALA A 2 -23.61 -22.36 31.05
C ALA A 2 -24.80 -22.87 30.22
N ARG A 3 -26.03 -22.54 30.64
CA ARG A 3 -27.23 -22.82 29.86
C ARG A 3 -27.11 -22.06 28.53
N VAL A 4 -27.08 -22.80 27.43
CA VAL A 4 -27.37 -22.25 26.10
C VAL A 4 -28.74 -21.62 26.21
N VAL A 5 -28.82 -20.30 26.00
CA VAL A 5 -30.08 -19.56 25.98
C VAL A 5 -30.94 -20.20 24.90
N ASP A 6 -32.12 -20.71 25.27
CA ASP A 6 -33.07 -21.30 24.34
C ASP A 6 -33.34 -20.30 23.21
N ALA A 7 -33.04 -20.70 21.98
CA ALA A 7 -33.25 -19.88 20.80
C ALA A 7 -34.74 -19.58 20.66
N HIS A 8 -35.12 -18.31 20.81
CA HIS A 8 -36.44 -17.85 20.38
C HIS A 8 -36.63 -18.23 18.90
N PRO A 9 -37.84 -18.63 18.47
CA PRO A 9 -38.10 -18.92 17.07
C PRO A 9 -37.75 -17.69 16.22
N VAL A 10 -37.06 -17.92 15.10
CA VAL A 10 -36.68 -16.87 14.15
C VAL A 10 -37.94 -16.08 13.75
N PRO A 11 -37.94 -14.74 13.86
CA PRO A 11 -39.09 -13.93 13.48
C PRO A 11 -39.48 -14.18 12.01
N GLN A 12 -40.77 -14.23 11.73
CA GLN A 12 -41.25 -14.23 10.34
C GLN A 12 -41.34 -12.79 9.84
N PHE A 13 -40.75 -12.53 8.68
CA PHE A 13 -40.74 -11.21 8.05
C PHE A 13 -41.70 -11.21 6.85
N ILE A 14 -42.47 -10.14 6.68
CA ILE A 14 -43.42 -10.00 5.57
C ILE A 14 -42.73 -9.31 4.39
N THR A 15 -41.83 -8.37 4.67
CA THR A 15 -41.09 -7.60 3.65
C THR A 15 -39.57 -7.69 3.85
N LEU A 16 -38.82 -7.45 2.77
CA LEU A 16 -37.36 -7.37 2.84
C LEU A 16 -36.89 -6.20 3.74
N ASP A 17 -37.64 -5.09 3.76
CA ASP A 17 -37.30 -3.95 4.62
C ASP A 17 -37.45 -4.28 6.11
N GLU A 18 -38.48 -5.03 6.50
CA GLU A 18 -38.62 -5.52 7.88
C GLU A 18 -37.47 -6.46 8.26
N TYR A 19 -37.07 -7.35 7.35
CA TYR A 19 -35.91 -8.23 7.52
C TYR A 19 -34.63 -7.42 7.74
N LEU A 20 -34.35 -6.44 6.86
CA LEU A 20 -33.14 -5.62 6.93
C LEU A 20 -33.11 -4.73 8.18
N GLU A 21 -34.25 -4.19 8.61
CA GLU A 21 -34.34 -3.37 9.82
C GLU A 21 -34.06 -4.21 11.08
N HIS A 22 -34.53 -5.45 11.12
CA HIS A 22 -34.21 -6.40 12.19
C HIS A 22 -32.72 -6.75 12.19
N GLN A 23 -32.17 -7.13 11.04
CA GLN A 23 -30.77 -7.51 10.91
C GLN A 23 -29.81 -6.35 11.19
N THR A 24 -30.18 -5.12 10.85
CA THR A 24 -29.35 -3.94 11.16
C THR A 24 -29.16 -3.76 12.67
N LYS A 25 -30.17 -4.11 13.48
CA LYS A 25 -30.09 -4.04 14.95
C LYS A 25 -29.27 -5.17 15.55
N ASP A 26 -29.35 -6.38 14.97
CA ASP A 26 -28.69 -7.58 15.51
C ASP A 26 -27.24 -7.78 15.01
N SER A 27 -26.92 -7.27 13.81
CA SER A 27 -25.62 -7.45 13.16
C SER A 27 -24.44 -6.71 13.80
N GLY A 28 -24.69 -5.82 14.77
CA GLY A 28 -23.67 -4.95 15.33
C GLY A 28 -23.08 -3.97 14.30
N ALA A 29 -23.77 -3.72 13.18
CA ALA A 29 -23.27 -2.88 12.08
C ALA A 29 -22.86 -1.47 12.51
N LEU A 30 -23.49 -0.92 13.57
CA LEU A 30 -23.10 0.36 14.15
C LEU A 30 -21.67 0.35 14.71
N VAL A 31 -21.23 -0.77 15.28
CA VAL A 31 -19.87 -0.92 15.81
C VAL A 31 -18.83 -0.79 14.69
N ALA A 32 -19.16 -1.25 13.48
CA ALA A 32 -18.25 -1.16 12.33
C ALA A 32 -17.93 0.30 11.98
N PHE A 33 -18.90 1.22 12.03
CA PHE A 33 -18.66 2.64 11.76
C PHE A 33 -17.80 3.30 12.83
N TRP A 34 -17.99 2.92 14.10
CA TRP A 34 -17.12 3.38 15.19
C TRP A 34 -15.69 2.84 15.05
N GLN A 35 -15.52 1.59 14.60
CA GLN A 35 -14.20 1.02 14.30
C GLN A 35 -13.52 1.71 13.13
N ILE A 36 -14.26 2.05 12.07
CA ILE A 36 -13.75 2.83 10.94
C ILE A 36 -13.33 4.22 11.42
N ALA A 37 -14.17 4.90 12.19
CA ALA A 37 -13.86 6.20 12.75
C ALA A 37 -12.59 6.14 13.62
N PHE A 38 -12.48 5.13 14.50
CA PHE A 38 -11.29 4.90 15.30
C PHE A 38 -10.04 4.64 14.45
N GLY A 39 -10.13 3.73 13.48
CA GLY A 39 -9.01 3.34 12.62
C GLY A 39 -8.50 4.46 11.71
N THR A 40 -9.35 5.44 11.44
CA THR A 40 -9.03 6.62 10.62
C THR A 40 -8.77 7.88 11.45
N GLY A 41 -8.81 7.79 12.78
CA GLY A 41 -8.61 8.93 13.68
C GLY A 41 -9.76 9.95 13.67
N ILE A 42 -10.91 9.61 13.09
CA ILE A 42 -12.09 10.47 13.06
C ILE A 42 -12.81 10.40 14.41
N ARG A 43 -13.14 11.56 14.98
CA ARG A 43 -14.04 11.66 16.14
C ARG A 43 -15.41 12.10 15.67
N LEU A 44 -16.38 11.19 15.67
CA LEU A 44 -17.77 11.52 15.39
C LEU A 44 -18.43 12.08 16.65
N SER A 45 -18.88 13.34 16.59
CA SER A 45 -19.82 13.86 17.59
C SER A 45 -21.24 13.29 17.37
N GLU A 46 -22.14 13.45 18.34
CA GLU A 46 -23.55 13.05 18.16
C GLU A 46 -24.23 13.76 16.98
N ARG A 47 -23.82 15.01 16.72
CA ARG A 47 -24.28 15.80 15.57
C ARG A 47 -23.78 15.21 14.26
N ASP A 48 -22.50 14.85 14.21
CA ASP A 48 -21.89 14.22 13.03
C ASP A 48 -22.56 12.88 12.73
N TYR A 49 -22.77 12.06 13.76
CA TYR A 49 -23.42 10.77 13.62
C TYR A 49 -24.86 10.94 13.11
N SER A 50 -25.66 11.82 13.72
CA SER A 50 -27.04 12.07 13.29
C SER A 50 -27.11 12.55 11.83
N MET A 51 -26.13 13.34 11.38
CA MET A 51 -26.03 13.77 9.99
C MET A 51 -25.71 12.63 9.03
N MET A 52 -24.81 11.73 9.43
CA MET A 52 -24.32 10.62 8.61
C MET A 52 -25.20 9.36 8.68
N GLU A 53 -26.10 9.25 9.67
CA GLU A 53 -26.93 8.08 9.93
C GLU A 53 -27.68 7.56 8.69
N PRO A 54 -28.29 8.40 7.83
CA PRO A 54 -28.97 7.93 6.63
C PRO A 54 -28.02 7.22 5.66
N LEU A 55 -26.80 7.74 5.49
CA LEU A 55 -25.77 7.11 4.64
C LEU A 55 -25.26 5.81 5.27
N PHE A 56 -25.03 5.79 6.59
CA PHE A 56 -24.65 4.57 7.30
C PHE A 56 -25.68 3.46 7.11
N LYS A 57 -26.97 3.75 7.28
CA LYS A 57 -28.05 2.79 7.02
C LYS A 57 -28.06 2.29 5.57
N ALA A 58 -27.88 3.20 4.61
CA ALA A 58 -27.79 2.85 3.20
C ALA A 58 -26.56 1.96 2.89
N THR A 59 -25.46 2.11 3.63
CA THR A 59 -24.26 1.24 3.52
C THR A 59 -24.45 -0.14 4.13
N VAL A 60 -25.13 -0.25 5.28
CA VAL A 60 -25.31 -1.53 6.00
C VAL A 60 -26.15 -2.51 5.19
N ARG A 61 -27.23 -2.04 4.56
CA ARG A 61 -28.18 -2.89 3.83
C ARG A 61 -27.54 -3.79 2.75
N PRO A 62 -26.80 -3.26 1.76
CA PRO A 62 -26.14 -4.11 0.76
C PRO A 62 -25.06 -5.01 1.39
N THR A 63 -24.41 -4.55 2.46
CA THR A 63 -23.40 -5.33 3.19
C THR A 63 -24.00 -6.57 3.84
N LEU A 64 -25.20 -6.45 4.46
CA LEU A 64 -25.93 -7.56 5.05
C LEU A 64 -26.38 -8.58 3.99
N LEU A 65 -26.98 -8.11 2.90
CA LEU A 65 -27.43 -8.99 1.82
C LEU A 65 -26.24 -9.71 1.15
N THR A 66 -25.10 -9.03 1.02
CA THR A 66 -23.86 -9.65 0.54
C THR A 66 -23.39 -10.74 1.48
N ASN A 67 -23.49 -10.54 2.80
CA ASN A 67 -23.19 -11.60 3.77
C ASN A 67 -24.08 -12.83 3.54
N ASP A 68 -25.39 -12.61 3.46
CA ASP A 68 -26.40 -13.65 3.28
C ASP A 68 -26.16 -14.46 2.00
N PHE A 69 -25.82 -13.78 0.90
CA PHE A 69 -25.53 -14.40 -0.38
C PHE A 69 -24.36 -15.39 -0.29
N TYR A 70 -23.22 -14.96 0.26
CA TYR A 70 -22.04 -15.82 0.37
C TYR A 70 -22.13 -16.84 1.51
N SER A 71 -22.87 -16.54 2.58
CA SER A 71 -23.06 -17.45 3.72
C SER A 71 -24.04 -18.58 3.42
N TRP A 72 -24.98 -18.38 2.47
CA TRP A 72 -26.07 -19.31 2.19
C TRP A 72 -25.61 -20.75 1.99
N ARG A 73 -24.56 -20.97 1.20
CA ARG A 73 -24.04 -22.32 0.92
C ARG A 73 -23.63 -23.08 2.19
N LYS A 74 -23.13 -22.37 3.19
CA LYS A 74 -22.78 -22.94 4.50
C LYS A 74 -24.03 -23.09 5.36
N GLU A 75 -24.88 -22.08 5.39
CA GLU A 75 -26.05 -22.01 6.28
C GLU A 75 -27.16 -22.98 5.87
N SER A 76 -27.33 -23.25 4.58
CA SER A 76 -28.32 -24.20 4.06
C SER A 76 -28.14 -25.64 4.56
N THR A 77 -26.97 -25.98 5.09
CA THR A 77 -26.68 -27.27 5.74
C THR A 77 -27.18 -27.35 7.19
N GLN A 78 -27.58 -26.22 7.79
CA GLN A 78 -28.04 -26.15 9.16
C GLN A 78 -29.57 -26.35 9.26
N PRO A 79 -30.10 -26.68 10.45
CA PRO A 79 -31.54 -26.74 10.65
C PRO A 79 -32.21 -25.39 10.34
N ARG A 80 -33.22 -25.39 9.46
CA ARG A 80 -33.93 -24.17 9.01
C ARG A 80 -34.40 -23.26 10.14
N ALA A 81 -34.80 -23.83 11.28
CA ALA A 81 -35.24 -23.09 12.46
C ALA A 81 -34.16 -22.20 13.11
N ARG A 82 -32.90 -22.29 12.65
CA ARG A 82 -31.77 -21.49 13.14
C ARG A 82 -31.19 -20.53 12.09
N ILE A 83 -31.75 -20.52 10.87
CA ILE A 83 -31.21 -19.73 9.77
C ILE A 83 -32.00 -18.42 9.68
N THR A 84 -31.29 -17.30 9.76
CA THR A 84 -31.83 -15.98 9.49
C THR A 84 -31.03 -15.40 8.33
N ASN A 85 -31.52 -15.63 7.10
CA ASN A 85 -30.81 -15.35 5.86
C ASN A 85 -31.82 -14.94 4.77
N ALA A 86 -31.49 -13.92 3.97
CA ALA A 86 -32.37 -13.41 2.91
C ALA A 86 -32.76 -14.47 1.86
N VAL A 87 -31.90 -15.45 1.57
CA VAL A 87 -32.25 -16.55 0.65
C VAL A 87 -33.39 -17.39 1.21
N LEU A 88 -33.37 -17.71 2.51
CA LEU A 88 -34.46 -18.44 3.14
C LEU A 88 -35.74 -17.59 3.20
N PHE A 89 -35.62 -16.29 3.41
CA PHE A 89 -36.74 -15.36 3.31
C PHE A 89 -37.42 -15.47 1.93
N TYR A 90 -36.67 -15.40 0.83
CA TYR A 90 -37.21 -15.56 -0.52
C TYR A 90 -37.77 -16.94 -0.82
N MET A 91 -37.15 -18.00 -0.30
CA MET A 91 -37.72 -19.34 -0.44
C MET A 91 -39.07 -19.47 0.27
N ASN A 92 -39.26 -18.78 1.40
CA ASN A 92 -40.53 -18.77 2.13
C ASN A 92 -41.63 -17.98 1.39
N THR A 93 -41.28 -17.09 0.45
CA THR A 93 -42.27 -16.43 -0.43
C THR A 93 -42.67 -17.29 -1.63
N GLY A 94 -42.11 -18.51 -1.75
CA GLY A 94 -42.46 -19.48 -2.80
C GLY A 94 -41.44 -19.60 -3.94
N LEU A 95 -40.28 -18.93 -3.87
CA LEU A 95 -39.24 -19.02 -4.88
C LEU A 95 -38.39 -20.29 -4.73
N GLY A 96 -37.91 -20.85 -5.85
CA GLY A 96 -36.87 -21.87 -5.83
C GLY A 96 -35.53 -21.31 -5.33
N GLU A 97 -34.62 -22.17 -4.86
CA GLU A 97 -33.33 -21.71 -4.29
C GLU A 97 -32.50 -20.87 -5.27
N GLN A 98 -32.42 -21.28 -6.55
CA GLN A 98 -31.70 -20.51 -7.56
C GLN A 98 -32.38 -19.18 -7.89
N GLU A 99 -33.71 -19.15 -7.88
CA GLU A 99 -34.49 -17.93 -8.10
C GLU A 99 -34.34 -16.96 -6.91
N ALA A 100 -34.31 -17.49 -5.69
CA ALA A 100 -34.05 -16.72 -4.46
C ALA A 100 -32.64 -16.11 -4.46
N LEU A 101 -31.63 -16.85 -4.89
CA LEU A 101 -30.26 -16.33 -5.05
C LEU A 101 -30.18 -15.24 -6.13
N ALA A 102 -30.87 -15.43 -7.25
CA ALA A 102 -30.93 -14.43 -8.32
C ALA A 102 -31.66 -13.15 -7.87
N GLN A 103 -32.77 -13.29 -7.15
CA GLN A 103 -33.49 -12.16 -6.57
C GLN A 103 -32.62 -11.40 -5.56
N LEU A 104 -31.96 -12.11 -4.65
CA LEU A 104 -31.04 -11.51 -3.69
C LEU A 104 -29.89 -10.74 -4.38
N GLN A 105 -29.35 -11.28 -5.48
CA GLN A 105 -28.34 -10.59 -6.26
C GLN A 105 -28.86 -9.28 -6.87
N GLN A 106 -30.10 -9.26 -7.37
CA GLN A 106 -30.72 -8.03 -7.87
C GLN A 106 -30.92 -7.00 -6.76
N ASP A 107 -31.35 -7.41 -5.58
CA ASP A 107 -31.55 -6.47 -4.46
C ASP A 107 -30.23 -5.89 -3.97
N ILE A 108 -29.15 -6.68 -3.94
CA ILE A 108 -27.81 -6.17 -3.62
C ILE A 108 -27.45 -5.03 -4.59
N GLN A 109 -27.62 -5.25 -5.91
CA GLN A 109 -27.32 -4.25 -6.92
C GLN A 109 -28.21 -3.00 -6.78
N GLU A 110 -29.50 -3.19 -6.49
CA GLU A 110 -30.43 -2.08 -6.26
C GLU A 110 -30.02 -1.24 -5.04
N LYS A 111 -29.67 -1.88 -3.91
CA LYS A 111 -29.27 -1.17 -2.70
C LYS A 111 -27.91 -0.49 -2.85
N GLU A 112 -26.98 -1.07 -3.61
CA GLU A 112 -25.73 -0.41 -3.97
C GLU A 112 -25.98 0.84 -4.82
N SER A 113 -26.86 0.76 -5.83
CA SER A 113 -27.23 1.90 -6.66
C SER A 113 -27.88 3.01 -5.83
N ASN A 114 -28.82 2.65 -4.96
CA ASN A 114 -29.49 3.58 -4.05
C ASN A 114 -28.48 4.27 -3.12
N PHE A 115 -27.53 3.54 -2.56
CA PHE A 115 -26.47 4.13 -1.72
C PHE A 115 -25.65 5.15 -2.49
N LEU A 116 -25.26 4.87 -3.74
CA LEU A 116 -24.49 5.81 -4.56
C LEU A 116 -25.28 7.10 -4.83
N GLU A 117 -26.56 6.98 -5.20
CA GLU A 117 -27.45 8.13 -5.41
C GLU A 117 -27.64 8.97 -4.14
N MET A 118 -27.81 8.31 -2.99
CA MET A 118 -27.91 8.98 -1.69
C MET A 118 -26.62 9.70 -1.32
N ARG A 119 -25.47 9.07 -1.54
CA ARG A 119 -24.14 9.66 -1.30
C ARG A 119 -23.95 10.91 -2.14
N ASP A 120 -24.24 10.84 -3.43
CA ASP A 120 -24.05 11.97 -4.34
C ASP A 120 -25.02 13.13 -4.03
N SER A 121 -26.25 12.80 -3.63
CA SER A 121 -27.22 13.80 -3.16
C SER A 121 -26.80 14.43 -1.84
N PHE A 122 -26.24 13.66 -0.91
CA PHE A 122 -25.69 14.16 0.35
C PHE A 122 -24.51 15.11 0.13
N CYS A 123 -23.55 14.74 -0.73
CA CYS A 123 -22.43 15.61 -1.09
C CYS A 123 -22.89 16.93 -1.73
N ARG A 124 -23.89 16.89 -2.62
CA ARG A 124 -24.48 18.09 -3.24
C ARG A 124 -25.21 18.98 -2.24
N ALA A 125 -25.92 18.40 -1.27
CA ALA A 125 -26.61 19.14 -0.22
C ALA A 125 -25.65 19.78 0.81
N HIS A 126 -24.42 19.24 0.92
CA HIS A 126 -23.42 19.67 1.90
C HIS A 126 -22.06 19.97 1.26
N PRO A 127 -21.92 21.04 0.45
CA PRO A 127 -20.65 21.37 -0.22
C PRO A 127 -19.53 21.71 0.79
N GLU A 128 -19.90 22.36 1.90
CA GLU A 128 -19.00 22.79 2.98
C GLU A 128 -18.84 21.72 4.08
N LEU A 129 -19.00 20.43 3.74
CA LEU A 129 -18.85 19.36 4.72
C LEU A 129 -17.42 19.37 5.33
N PRO A 130 -17.28 19.26 6.67
CA PRO A 130 -15.98 19.17 7.32
C PRO A 130 -15.11 18.04 6.74
N SER A 131 -13.78 18.23 6.73
CA SER A 131 -12.83 17.29 6.12
C SER A 131 -12.93 15.87 6.71
N HIS A 132 -13.16 15.73 8.02
CA HIS A 132 -13.32 14.41 8.66
C HIS A 132 -14.58 13.68 8.20
N LEU A 133 -15.67 14.40 7.91
CA LEU A 133 -16.89 13.80 7.38
C LEU A 133 -16.80 13.52 5.89
N LYS A 134 -16.09 14.37 5.11
CA LYS A 134 -15.75 14.07 3.71
C LYS A 134 -14.98 12.77 3.60
N LEU A 135 -13.99 12.57 4.47
CA LEU A 135 -13.25 11.30 4.55
C LEU A 135 -14.19 10.14 4.90
N MET A 136 -15.08 10.29 5.88
CA MET A 136 -16.05 9.25 6.24
C MET A 136 -16.94 8.86 5.05
N VAL A 137 -17.53 9.84 4.35
CA VAL A 137 -18.37 9.60 3.15
C VAL A 137 -17.60 8.83 2.08
N ASN A 138 -16.34 9.20 1.84
CA ASN A 138 -15.48 8.57 0.83
C ASN A 138 -15.11 7.12 1.19
N ILE A 139 -15.08 6.76 2.48
CA ILE A 139 -14.77 5.40 2.93
C ILE A 139 -15.96 4.43 2.75
N LEU A 140 -17.21 4.94 2.77
CA LEU A 140 -18.40 4.07 2.74
C LEU A 140 -18.53 3.25 1.45
N ALA A 141 -18.15 3.80 0.29
CA ALA A 141 -18.22 3.05 -0.97
C ALA A 141 -17.16 1.94 -1.07
N PRO A 142 -15.86 2.18 -0.79
CA PRO A 142 -14.86 1.14 -0.65
C PRO A 142 -15.20 0.10 0.40
N LEU A 143 -15.91 0.46 1.48
CA LEU A 143 -16.34 -0.49 2.50
C LEU A 143 -17.27 -1.56 1.89
N ILE A 144 -18.29 -1.17 1.12
CA ILE A 144 -19.22 -2.11 0.48
C ILE A 144 -18.47 -3.03 -0.48
N GLY A 145 -17.69 -2.45 -1.41
CA GLY A 145 -16.94 -3.22 -2.40
C GLY A 145 -15.86 -4.11 -1.79
N GLY A 146 -15.14 -3.61 -0.78
CA GLY A 146 -14.11 -4.35 -0.05
C GLY A 146 -14.70 -5.49 0.77
N TYR A 147 -15.89 -5.29 1.37
CA TYR A 147 -16.60 -6.36 2.07
C TYR A 147 -17.06 -7.46 1.11
N HIS A 148 -17.60 -7.08 -0.06
CA HIS A 148 -17.96 -8.03 -1.11
C HIS A 148 -16.76 -8.85 -1.57
N TYR A 149 -15.62 -8.20 -1.80
CA TYR A 149 -14.36 -8.88 -2.14
C TYR A 149 -13.89 -9.82 -1.02
N TRP A 150 -13.96 -9.38 0.23
CA TRP A 150 -13.61 -10.23 1.37
C TRP A 150 -14.51 -11.47 1.45
N CYS A 151 -15.83 -11.32 1.30
CA CYS A 151 -16.77 -12.44 1.30
C CYS A 151 -16.49 -13.43 0.16
N CYS A 152 -16.10 -12.95 -1.03
CA CYS A 152 -15.83 -13.83 -2.16
C CYS A 152 -14.55 -14.67 -1.98
N LEU A 153 -13.60 -14.23 -1.16
CA LEU A 153 -12.32 -14.92 -0.95
C LEU A 153 -12.18 -15.58 0.43
N CYS A 154 -12.97 -15.17 1.43
CA CYS A 154 -12.66 -15.57 2.79
C CYS A 154 -12.83 -17.10 2.97
N PRO A 155 -11.90 -17.75 3.69
CA PRO A 155 -11.98 -19.18 3.98
C PRO A 155 -13.32 -19.61 4.59
N ARG A 156 -13.97 -18.70 5.35
CA ARG A 156 -15.26 -18.95 6.00
C ARG A 156 -16.36 -19.42 5.04
N TYR A 157 -16.40 -18.88 3.81
CA TYR A 157 -17.41 -19.24 2.80
C TYR A 157 -16.87 -20.19 1.73
N ASN A 158 -15.55 -20.23 1.53
CA ASN A 158 -14.93 -20.97 0.43
C ASN A 158 -14.26 -22.30 0.83
N CYS A 159 -14.05 -22.61 2.11
CA CYS A 159 -13.35 -23.83 2.56
C CYS A 159 -14.17 -25.14 2.48
N LEU A 160 -15.21 -25.23 1.65
CA LEU A 160 -15.93 -26.49 1.41
C LEU A 160 -15.33 -27.28 0.23
N GLN A 161 -14.01 -27.47 0.24
CA GLN A 161 -13.33 -28.49 -0.54
C GLN A 161 -12.80 -29.57 0.40
N ASP A 162 -13.41 -30.76 0.29
CA ASP A 162 -13.00 -32.05 0.82
C ASP A 162 -13.23 -32.34 2.33
N PRO A 163 -14.27 -33.14 2.68
CA PRO A 163 -14.49 -33.66 4.04
C PRO A 163 -13.32 -34.49 4.60
N SER A 164 -12.38 -34.94 3.74
CA SER A 164 -11.22 -35.73 4.17
C SER A 164 -10.04 -34.88 4.68
N ALA A 165 -10.03 -33.57 4.41
CA ALA A 165 -8.93 -32.69 4.83
C ALA A 165 -8.99 -32.33 6.32
N TYR A 166 -10.19 -32.28 6.91
CA TYR A 166 -10.38 -32.03 8.35
C TYR A 166 -10.20 -33.29 9.21
N ALA A 167 -10.36 -34.49 8.63
CA ALA A 167 -10.17 -35.76 9.35
C ALA A 167 -8.70 -36.15 9.52
N LYS A 168 -7.79 -35.57 8.72
CA LYS A 168 -6.34 -35.82 8.83
C LYS A 168 -5.63 -34.94 9.87
N SER A 169 -6.27 -33.89 10.39
CA SER A 169 -5.69 -33.07 11.48
C SER A 169 -5.96 -33.63 12.88
N ASN A 170 -6.98 -34.49 13.06
CA ASN A 170 -7.39 -34.98 14.37
C ASN A 170 -6.89 -36.39 14.73
N ASN A 171 -6.02 -37.00 13.92
CA ASN A 171 -5.44 -38.33 14.18
C ASN A 171 -3.91 -38.34 14.23
N THR A 172 -3.28 -37.20 14.53
CA THR A 172 -1.91 -37.23 15.07
C THR A 172 -1.98 -37.11 16.58
N SER A 173 -1.38 -38.11 17.21
CA SER A 173 -1.19 -38.35 18.62
C SER A 173 -1.05 -37.08 19.45
N ARG A 174 -1.77 -37.06 20.57
CA ARG A 174 -1.51 -36.23 21.74
C ARG A 174 -0.05 -36.37 22.17
N GLU A 175 0.82 -35.51 21.67
CA GLU A 175 2.11 -35.12 22.27
C GLU A 175 2.72 -34.01 21.39
N GLY A 176 2.73 -32.77 21.89
CA GLY A 176 3.34 -31.62 21.22
C GLY A 176 2.38 -30.45 21.01
N GLY A 177 2.20 -29.62 22.03
CA GLY A 177 1.45 -28.37 21.93
C GLY A 177 2.16 -27.37 20.99
N CYS A 178 1.46 -26.94 19.94
CA CYS A 178 1.88 -25.87 19.05
C CYS A 178 1.14 -24.58 19.41
N ASP A 179 1.57 -23.93 20.49
CA ASP A 179 1.35 -22.50 20.70
C ASP A 179 2.52 -21.76 20.03
N LYS A 180 2.36 -21.39 18.75
CA LYS A 180 3.21 -20.39 18.10
C LYS A 180 2.35 -19.32 17.46
N CYS A 181 1.62 -18.62 18.31
CA CYS A 181 1.25 -17.23 18.05
C CYS A 181 2.52 -16.37 18.23
N TYR A 182 2.76 -15.45 17.30
CA TYR A 182 3.92 -14.57 17.24
C TYR A 182 4.04 -13.71 18.51
N THR A 183 4.79 -14.22 19.48
CA THR A 183 5.43 -13.42 20.53
C THR A 183 6.93 -13.53 20.31
N LEU A 184 7.49 -12.56 19.58
CA LEU A 184 8.93 -12.30 19.61
C LEU A 184 9.26 -11.84 21.02
N THR A 185 9.59 -12.79 21.89
CA THR A 185 10.03 -12.53 23.25
C THR A 185 11.34 -11.74 23.19
N HIS A 186 11.40 -10.68 24.00
CA HIS A 186 12.54 -9.77 24.21
C HIS A 186 13.88 -10.45 24.60
N SER A 187 13.89 -11.78 24.75
CA SER A 187 14.99 -12.61 25.25
C SER A 187 16.08 -12.88 24.19
N SER A 188 15.72 -13.02 22.92
CA SER A 188 16.67 -13.38 21.86
C SER A 188 17.58 -12.22 21.39
N LYS A 189 17.28 -10.98 21.78
CA LYS A 189 18.18 -9.83 21.59
C LYS A 189 19.28 -9.74 22.65
N LEU A 190 19.08 -10.29 23.85
CA LEU A 190 20.11 -10.29 24.89
C LEU A 190 21.23 -11.28 24.58
N HIS A 191 20.89 -12.48 24.09
CA HIS A 191 21.88 -13.55 23.92
C HIS A 191 22.95 -13.27 22.85
N LEU A 192 22.63 -12.47 21.82
CA LEU A 192 23.62 -12.07 20.81
C LEU A 192 24.46 -10.86 21.25
N ALA A 193 23.92 -10.00 22.12
CA ALA A 193 24.65 -8.86 22.68
C ALA A 193 25.65 -9.29 23.78
N GLU A 194 25.35 -10.38 24.49
CA GLU A 194 26.15 -10.88 25.60
C GLU A 194 27.38 -11.70 25.13
N GLN A 195 27.34 -12.28 23.93
CA GLN A 195 28.48 -12.99 23.33
C GLN A 195 29.57 -12.06 22.77
N LEU A 196 29.30 -10.75 22.66
CA LEU A 196 30.24 -9.74 22.14
C LEU A 196 30.86 -8.84 23.22
N ARG A 197 30.54 -9.08 24.50
CA ARG A 197 31.18 -8.41 25.64
C ARG A 197 31.57 -9.44 26.68
N VAL A 198 32.82 -9.89 26.62
CA VAL A 198 33.79 -9.93 27.73
C VAL A 198 35.05 -10.61 27.20
N SER A 199 36.04 -9.81 26.82
CA SER A 199 37.45 -10.20 26.94
C SER A 199 38.00 -9.46 28.14
N LYS A 200 38.10 -10.14 29.29
CA LYS A 200 38.83 -9.64 30.45
C LYS A 200 40.31 -9.52 30.05
N THR A 201 40.82 -8.30 29.94
CA THR A 201 42.26 -8.05 30.00
C THR A 201 42.64 -7.56 31.38
N ASN A 202 43.76 -8.12 31.86
CA ASN A 202 44.31 -7.97 33.19
C ASN A 202 44.66 -6.51 33.55
N SER A 203 44.55 -6.25 34.85
CA SER A 203 45.25 -5.22 35.63
C SER A 203 46.55 -4.71 34.99
N GLY A 204 46.60 -3.43 34.65
CA GLY A 204 47.84 -2.71 34.33
C GLY A 204 47.62 -1.30 33.77
N ASN A 205 48.00 -0.30 34.58
CA ASN A 205 48.26 1.12 34.25
C ASN A 205 47.16 1.98 33.58
N LEU A 206 46.59 2.85 34.41
CA LEU A 206 45.66 3.93 34.04
C LEU A 206 46.43 5.15 33.50
N SER A 207 47.03 5.02 32.32
CA SER A 207 47.54 6.17 31.57
C SER A 207 47.36 5.90 30.07
N SER A 208 46.58 6.77 29.42
CA SER A 208 46.09 6.75 28.02
C SER A 208 44.97 5.75 27.68
N ILE A 209 43.75 6.02 28.15
CA ILE A 209 42.54 5.48 27.51
C ILE A 209 42.24 6.36 26.30
N GLU A 210 42.68 5.96 25.11
CA GLU A 210 42.18 6.56 23.87
C GLU A 210 40.67 6.28 23.76
N ALA A 211 39.88 7.33 23.55
CA ALA A 211 38.44 7.18 23.38
C ALA A 211 38.14 6.22 22.21
N PRO A 212 37.24 5.24 22.38
CA PRO A 212 36.96 4.27 21.33
C PRO A 212 36.43 5.00 20.08
N LYS A 213 37.17 4.92 18.97
CA LYS A 213 36.74 5.46 17.68
C LYS A 213 35.64 4.58 17.11
N LEU A 214 34.46 5.17 16.87
CA LEU A 214 33.35 4.48 16.22
C LEU A 214 33.70 4.19 14.75
N GLY A 215 33.58 2.92 14.34
CA GLY A 215 33.74 2.50 12.95
C GLY A 215 32.51 2.82 12.09
N ARG A 216 32.63 2.65 10.77
CA ARG A 216 31.53 2.89 9.81
C ARG A 216 30.60 1.70 9.59
N THR A 217 30.86 0.56 10.25
CA THR A 217 30.12 -0.69 10.03
C THR A 217 28.62 -0.56 10.27
N ALA A 218 28.20 0.19 11.30
CA ALA A 218 26.80 0.46 11.59
C ALA A 218 26.10 1.29 10.50
N LEU A 219 26.85 2.14 9.80
CA LEU A 219 26.34 3.00 8.73
C LEU A 219 26.31 2.27 7.38
N GLU A 220 27.37 1.52 7.08
CA GLU A 220 27.56 0.88 5.77
C GLU A 220 26.95 -0.52 5.68
N GLY A 221 26.59 -1.15 6.80
CA GLY A 221 25.99 -2.49 6.82
C GLY A 221 24.69 -2.56 6.02
N LEU A 222 23.80 -1.59 6.23
CA LEU A 222 22.53 -1.48 5.51
C LEU A 222 22.72 -1.15 4.03
N ILE A 223 23.66 -0.26 3.72
CA ILE A 223 23.98 0.13 2.34
C ILE A 223 24.46 -1.10 1.56
N ARG A 224 25.35 -1.91 2.14
CA ARG A 224 25.82 -3.16 1.54
C ARG A 224 24.69 -4.15 1.33
N TYR A 225 23.75 -4.24 2.26
CA TYR A 225 22.59 -5.12 2.12
C TYR A 225 21.74 -4.72 0.90
N ILE A 226 21.33 -3.46 0.77
CA ILE A 226 20.48 -3.06 -0.37
C ILE A 226 21.22 -3.20 -1.71
N GLN A 227 22.53 -2.93 -1.73
CA GLN A 227 23.38 -3.11 -2.92
C GLN A 227 23.53 -4.58 -3.33
N SER A 228 23.37 -5.52 -2.38
CA SER A 228 23.42 -6.97 -2.67
C SER A 228 22.16 -7.52 -3.32
N LEU A 229 21.06 -6.74 -3.37
CA LEU A 229 19.78 -7.17 -3.92
C LEU A 229 19.74 -7.04 -5.45
N ASP A 230 19.12 -8.03 -6.11
CA ASP A 230 19.02 -8.09 -7.57
C ASP A 230 18.44 -6.83 -8.20
N SER A 231 19.21 -6.18 -9.07
CA SER A 231 18.90 -4.90 -9.70
C SER A 231 18.61 -5.04 -11.19
N LYS A 232 17.58 -4.35 -11.68
CA LYS A 232 17.30 -4.25 -13.13
C LYS A 232 18.35 -3.42 -13.89
N ASN A 233 19.19 -2.65 -13.18
CA ASN A 233 20.29 -1.84 -13.72
C ASN A 233 19.95 -0.87 -14.89
N VAL A 234 18.67 -0.55 -15.09
CA VAL A 234 18.18 0.31 -16.20
C VAL A 234 18.89 1.67 -16.22
N ARG A 235 19.12 2.29 -15.05
CA ARG A 235 19.77 3.60 -14.93
C ARG A 235 21.22 3.58 -15.41
N LEU A 236 21.96 2.54 -15.08
CA LEU A 236 23.36 2.38 -15.50
C LEU A 236 23.45 2.12 -17.01
N GLN A 237 22.57 1.28 -17.54
CA GLN A 237 22.46 1.05 -18.99
C GLN A 237 22.14 2.34 -19.74
N LEU A 238 21.30 3.21 -19.17
CA LEU A 238 20.98 4.49 -19.77
C LEU A 238 22.16 5.46 -19.74
N ILE A 239 22.91 5.52 -18.64
CA ILE A 239 24.17 6.28 -18.57
C ILE A 239 25.15 5.78 -19.65
N ASP A 240 25.30 4.47 -19.80
CA ASP A 240 26.16 3.88 -20.83
C ASP A 240 25.68 4.22 -22.25
N ALA A 241 24.36 4.18 -22.49
CA ALA A 241 23.78 4.54 -23.78
C ALA A 241 24.02 6.02 -24.12
N PHE A 242 23.78 6.94 -23.18
CA PHE A 242 24.07 8.36 -23.40
C PHE A 242 25.55 8.62 -23.63
N ASN A 243 26.43 7.85 -22.97
CA ASN A 243 27.86 8.02 -23.12
C ASN A 243 28.37 7.65 -24.53
N LEU A 244 27.63 6.86 -25.31
CA LEU A 244 27.95 6.61 -26.73
C LEU A 244 27.94 7.90 -27.55
N TRP A 245 27.07 8.85 -27.20
CA TRP A 245 27.01 10.16 -27.85
C TRP A 245 27.89 11.21 -27.15
N LEU A 246 27.94 11.20 -25.82
CA LEU A 246 28.57 12.27 -25.04
C LEU A 246 30.08 12.08 -24.78
N GLY A 247 30.59 10.87 -24.88
CA GLY A 247 32.04 10.59 -24.83
C GLY A 247 32.76 11.07 -23.56
N LEU A 248 32.17 10.89 -22.37
CA LEU A 248 32.78 11.35 -21.11
C LEU A 248 34.06 10.56 -20.77
N PRO A 249 35.05 11.21 -20.12
CA PRO A 249 36.19 10.52 -19.53
C PRO A 249 35.75 9.49 -18.48
N SER A 250 36.46 8.37 -18.39
CA SER A 250 36.09 7.23 -17.51
C SER A 250 35.92 7.63 -16.04
N LEU A 251 36.74 8.56 -15.53
CA LEU A 251 36.61 9.04 -14.15
C LEU A 251 35.30 9.79 -13.89
N ALA A 252 34.92 10.68 -14.81
CA ALA A 252 33.68 11.44 -14.72
C ALA A 252 32.46 10.51 -14.86
N LEU A 253 32.50 9.59 -15.83
CA LEU A 253 31.45 8.60 -16.05
C LEU A 253 31.23 7.71 -14.82
N ASN A 254 32.30 7.19 -14.23
CA ASN A 254 32.22 6.35 -13.02
C ASN A 254 31.66 7.13 -11.83
N THR A 255 32.06 8.40 -11.68
CA THR A 255 31.52 9.26 -10.61
C THR A 255 30.01 9.47 -10.79
N VAL A 256 29.53 9.73 -12.02
CA VAL A 256 28.09 9.86 -12.30
C VAL A 256 27.35 8.56 -11.99
N LYS A 257 27.91 7.40 -12.38
CA LYS A 257 27.32 6.08 -12.07
C LYS A 257 27.19 5.84 -10.57
N GLU A 258 28.23 6.14 -9.80
CA GLU A 258 28.21 6.01 -8.34
C GLU A 258 27.17 6.92 -7.70
N VAL A 259 27.13 8.19 -8.11
CA VAL A 259 26.17 9.19 -7.63
C VAL A 259 24.73 8.73 -7.89
N VAL A 260 24.41 8.34 -9.13
CA VAL A 260 23.06 7.93 -9.51
C VAL A 260 22.65 6.64 -8.78
N ASN A 261 23.57 5.69 -8.60
CA ASN A 261 23.29 4.47 -7.84
C ASN A 261 23.00 4.78 -6.37
N ASP A 262 23.82 5.61 -5.73
CA ASP A 262 23.62 5.96 -4.33
C ASP A 262 22.30 6.69 -4.10
N LEU A 263 21.96 7.65 -4.96
CA LEU A 263 20.67 8.32 -4.89
C LEU A 263 19.50 7.34 -5.10
N HIS A 264 19.64 6.41 -6.04
CA HIS A 264 18.62 5.39 -6.30
C HIS A 264 18.42 4.46 -5.10
N TYR A 265 19.49 3.96 -4.49
CA TYR A 265 19.38 3.11 -3.31
C TYR A 265 18.83 3.88 -2.10
N SER A 266 19.27 5.13 -1.91
CA SER A 266 18.74 5.99 -0.87
C SER A 266 17.23 6.20 -1.01
N SER A 267 16.78 6.56 -2.23
CA SER A 267 15.36 6.77 -2.49
C SER A 267 14.54 5.50 -2.26
N LEU A 268 15.05 4.32 -2.69
CA LEU A 268 14.38 3.04 -2.46
C LEU A 268 14.22 2.70 -0.97
N ILE A 269 15.21 2.98 -0.14
CA ILE A 269 15.14 2.75 1.31
C ILE A 269 14.04 3.62 1.93
N LEU A 270 13.96 4.89 1.53
CA LEU A 270 12.97 5.82 2.06
C LEU A 270 11.56 5.47 1.57
N ASP A 271 11.41 5.19 0.28
CA ASP A 271 10.19 4.70 -0.38
C ASP A 271 9.66 3.44 0.32
N ASP A 272 10.52 2.44 0.59
CA ASP A 272 10.14 1.23 1.34
C ASP A 272 9.54 1.54 2.72
N ILE A 273 10.04 2.56 3.42
CA ILE A 273 9.54 2.96 4.74
C ILE A 273 8.22 3.71 4.62
N GLN A 274 8.13 4.63 3.65
CA GLN A 274 6.97 5.46 3.38
C GLN A 274 5.78 4.61 2.93
N ASP A 275 6.05 3.59 2.11
CA ASP A 275 5.05 2.67 1.58
C ASP A 275 4.78 1.46 2.47
N ARG A 276 5.59 1.27 3.53
CA ARG A 276 5.48 0.15 4.48
C ARG A 276 5.65 -1.23 3.81
N LEU A 277 6.48 -1.28 2.77
CA LEU A 277 6.76 -2.48 1.98
C LEU A 277 7.48 -3.56 2.81
N LEU A 278 6.89 -4.76 2.90
CA LEU A 278 7.52 -5.87 3.63
C LEU A 278 8.57 -6.61 2.76
N PRO A 279 8.29 -6.95 1.50
CA PRO A 279 9.26 -7.54 0.59
C PRO A 279 9.75 -6.51 -0.45
N ARG A 280 11.06 -6.52 -0.72
CA ARG A 280 11.69 -5.81 -1.84
C ARG A 280 12.50 -6.81 -2.65
N ARG A 281 12.13 -6.95 -3.94
CA ARG A 281 12.81 -7.85 -4.91
C ARG A 281 12.84 -9.30 -4.43
N GLY A 282 11.80 -9.75 -3.73
CA GLY A 282 11.69 -11.10 -3.17
C GLY A 282 12.54 -11.32 -1.90
N SER A 283 13.21 -10.29 -1.40
CA SER A 283 13.96 -10.28 -0.14
C SER A 283 13.30 -9.35 0.88
N THR A 284 13.62 -9.49 2.16
CA THR A 284 13.04 -8.63 3.21
C THR A 284 13.52 -7.18 3.07
N SER A 285 12.62 -6.21 3.18
CA SER A 285 12.96 -4.78 3.12
C SER A 285 13.94 -4.35 4.21
N THR A 286 14.80 -3.38 3.90
CA THR A 286 15.89 -2.93 4.80
C THR A 286 15.39 -2.54 6.20
N HIS A 287 14.26 -1.83 6.28
CA HIS A 287 13.70 -1.33 7.52
C HIS A 287 13.08 -2.40 8.42
N VAL A 288 12.79 -3.59 7.86
CA VAL A 288 12.33 -4.75 8.63
C VAL A 288 13.52 -5.44 9.30
N ILE A 289 14.69 -5.47 8.65
CA ILE A 289 15.91 -6.09 9.18
C ILE A 289 16.60 -5.18 10.21
N PHE A 290 16.88 -3.94 9.82
CA PHE A 290 17.71 -3.02 10.61
C PHE A 290 16.89 -2.04 11.45
N GLY A 291 15.59 -1.93 11.20
CA GLY A 291 14.69 -0.97 11.82
C GLY A 291 14.64 0.38 11.10
N LYS A 292 13.47 1.03 11.15
CA LYS A 292 13.19 2.29 10.44
C LYS A 292 14.21 3.39 10.73
N ALA A 293 14.62 3.57 12.00
CA ALA A 293 15.55 4.63 12.38
C ALA A 293 16.93 4.48 11.73
N GLN A 294 17.49 3.26 11.70
CA GLN A 294 18.78 2.99 11.05
C GLN A 294 18.69 3.13 9.53
N SER A 295 17.57 2.71 8.94
CA SER A 295 17.29 2.87 7.51
C SER A 295 17.23 4.33 7.09
N ILE A 296 16.49 5.17 7.83
CA ILE A 296 16.41 6.61 7.56
C ILE A 296 17.81 7.23 7.67
N ASN A 297 18.53 6.99 8.76
CA ASN A 297 19.87 7.56 8.96
C ASN A 297 20.84 7.18 7.83
N SER A 298 20.84 5.91 7.42
CA SER A 298 21.73 5.41 6.37
C SER A 298 21.37 5.98 4.99
N ALA A 299 20.08 6.08 4.67
CA ALA A 299 19.61 6.72 3.44
C ALA A 299 19.96 8.22 3.42
N THR A 300 19.68 8.95 4.49
CA THR A 300 20.05 10.37 4.62
C THR A 300 21.56 10.59 4.46
N TYR A 301 22.38 9.70 5.04
CA TYR A 301 23.83 9.74 4.85
C TYR A 301 24.26 9.55 3.38
N MET A 302 23.57 8.72 2.60
CA MET A 302 23.90 8.52 1.19
C MET A 302 23.76 9.82 0.38
N PHE A 303 22.78 10.69 0.68
CA PHE A 303 22.71 12.02 0.06
C PHE A 303 23.92 12.89 0.40
N VAL A 304 24.40 12.85 1.66
CA VAL A 304 25.62 13.56 2.08
C VAL A 304 26.86 13.02 1.36
N ARG A 305 26.94 11.69 1.20
CA ARG A 305 28.03 11.04 0.46
C ARG A 305 28.06 11.48 -1.00
N VAL A 306 26.89 11.51 -1.65
CA VAL A 306 26.71 11.99 -3.02
C VAL A 306 27.10 13.46 -3.17
N ALA A 307 26.63 14.33 -2.27
CA ALA A 307 27.00 15.74 -2.29
C ALA A 307 28.53 15.91 -2.18
N ARG A 308 29.18 15.15 -1.29
CA ARG A 308 30.64 15.17 -1.16
C ARG A 308 31.34 14.69 -2.44
N GLN A 309 30.85 13.62 -3.08
CA GLN A 309 31.42 13.13 -4.35
C GLN A 309 31.27 14.16 -5.47
N VAL A 310 30.07 14.72 -5.65
CA VAL A 310 29.80 15.75 -6.66
C VAL A 310 30.63 17.01 -6.43
N HIS A 311 30.87 17.39 -5.17
CA HIS A 311 31.71 18.55 -4.85
C HIS A 311 33.18 18.39 -5.27
N THR A 312 33.66 17.16 -5.47
CA THR A 312 35.03 16.92 -5.97
C THR A 312 35.17 17.11 -7.49
N LEU A 313 34.06 17.25 -8.22
CA LEU A 313 34.09 17.45 -9.66
C LEU A 313 34.47 18.89 -10.02
N PRO A 314 35.19 19.10 -11.14
CA PRO A 314 35.76 20.40 -11.47
C PRO A 314 34.71 21.47 -11.83
N ASN A 315 33.50 21.07 -12.22
CA ASN A 315 32.45 21.99 -12.63
C ASN A 315 31.47 22.28 -11.47
N PRO A 316 31.41 23.53 -10.95
CA PRO A 316 30.50 23.88 -9.85
C PRO A 316 29.01 23.79 -10.25
N ALA A 317 28.69 23.84 -11.55
CA ALA A 317 27.31 23.66 -12.02
C ALA A 317 26.74 22.28 -11.68
N VAL A 318 27.60 21.27 -11.51
CA VAL A 318 27.19 19.89 -11.18
C VAL A 318 26.48 19.84 -9.82
N MET A 319 26.98 20.56 -8.82
CA MET A 319 26.35 20.65 -7.50
C MET A 319 24.98 21.34 -7.60
N ARG A 320 24.89 22.42 -8.37
CA ARG A 320 23.61 23.12 -8.58
C ARG A 320 22.58 22.20 -9.24
N ILE A 321 22.96 21.48 -10.29
CA ILE A 321 22.10 20.49 -10.98
C ILE A 321 21.63 19.41 -10.01
N LEU A 322 22.54 18.87 -9.19
CA LEU A 322 22.21 17.87 -8.17
C LEU A 322 21.12 18.40 -7.23
N LEU A 323 21.30 19.60 -6.67
CA LEU A 323 20.36 20.17 -5.70
C LEU A 323 18.99 20.46 -6.33
N GLU A 324 18.96 21.06 -7.52
CA GLU A 324 17.70 21.34 -8.24
C GLU A 324 16.91 20.05 -8.52
N GLU A 325 17.58 18.99 -8.97
CA GLU A 325 16.88 17.74 -9.30
C GLU A 325 16.51 16.92 -8.06
N LEU A 326 17.25 17.05 -6.96
CA LEU A 326 16.84 16.49 -5.67
C LEU A 326 15.58 17.19 -5.15
N GLU A 327 15.50 18.52 -5.25
CA GLU A 327 14.31 19.28 -4.87
C GLU A 327 13.08 18.83 -5.67
N ASN A 328 13.21 18.70 -6.99
CA ASN A 328 12.15 18.15 -7.85
C ASN A 328 11.74 16.73 -7.41
N LEU A 329 12.71 15.86 -7.12
CA LEU A 329 12.43 14.49 -6.65
C LEU A 329 11.59 14.49 -5.37
N PHE A 330 11.97 15.32 -4.39
CA PHE A 330 11.21 15.46 -3.14
C PHE A 330 9.84 16.12 -3.35
N LEU A 331 9.72 17.07 -4.28
CA LEU A 331 8.44 17.68 -4.63
C LEU A 331 7.46 16.64 -5.18
N GLY A 332 7.90 15.83 -6.16
CA GLY A 332 7.09 14.75 -6.72
C GLY A 332 6.68 13.72 -5.66
N GLN A 333 7.62 13.29 -4.81
CA GLN A 333 7.33 12.38 -3.71
C GLN A 333 6.33 12.98 -2.71
N SER A 334 6.41 14.29 -2.45
CA SER A 334 5.52 14.96 -1.50
C SER A 334 4.07 14.94 -1.96
N TRP A 335 3.81 15.20 -3.25
CA TRP A 335 2.47 15.14 -3.82
C TRP A 335 1.88 13.73 -3.83
N GLU A 336 2.68 12.72 -4.18
CA GLU A 336 2.23 11.33 -4.10
C GLU A 336 1.83 10.95 -2.65
N LEU A 337 2.64 11.34 -1.67
CA LEU A 337 2.34 11.10 -0.24
C LEU A 337 1.12 11.89 0.24
N GLU A 338 0.97 13.14 -0.18
CA GLU A 338 -0.18 13.98 0.18
C GLU A 338 -1.48 13.39 -0.36
N TRP A 339 -1.52 13.01 -1.64
CA TRP A 339 -2.69 12.37 -2.23
C TRP A 339 -3.02 11.06 -1.52
N LYS A 340 -2.00 10.23 -1.25
CA LYS A 340 -2.15 8.97 -0.50
C LYS A 340 -2.69 9.20 0.92
N PHE A 341 -2.24 10.24 1.60
CA PHE A 341 -2.68 10.56 2.97
C PHE A 341 -4.10 11.14 3.02
N THR A 342 -4.41 12.06 2.10
CA THR A 342 -5.71 12.75 2.01
C THR A 342 -6.78 11.95 1.28
N MET A 343 -6.38 10.87 0.58
CA MET A 343 -7.22 10.10 -0.33
C MET A 343 -7.84 10.96 -1.45
N GLN A 344 -7.14 12.03 -1.86
CA GLN A 344 -7.55 12.87 -2.98
C GLN A 344 -6.97 12.30 -4.27
N CYS A 345 -7.84 11.93 -5.21
CA CYS A 345 -7.40 11.51 -6.54
C CYS A 345 -6.89 12.72 -7.32
N PRO A 346 -5.64 12.71 -7.83
CA PRO A 346 -5.16 13.74 -8.75
C PRO A 346 -5.95 13.76 -10.06
N THR A 347 -5.70 14.73 -10.95
CA THR A 347 -6.02 14.66 -12.40
C THR A 347 -4.93 13.94 -13.19
N GLU A 348 -5.19 13.57 -14.45
CA GLU A 348 -4.17 12.92 -15.30
C GLU A 348 -2.95 13.83 -15.47
N GLU A 349 -3.17 15.12 -15.66
CA GLU A 349 -2.11 16.12 -15.81
C GLU A 349 -1.30 16.26 -14.53
N GLU A 350 -1.96 16.35 -13.36
CA GLU A 350 -1.29 16.39 -12.06
C GLU A 350 -0.47 15.12 -11.81
N TYR A 351 -1.00 13.96 -12.18
CA TYR A 351 -0.30 12.69 -12.08
C TYR A 351 0.94 12.65 -12.96
N LEU A 352 0.85 13.08 -14.22
CA LEU A 352 2.00 13.14 -15.13
C LEU A 352 3.06 14.14 -14.64
N GLU A 353 2.65 15.28 -14.10
CA GLU A 353 3.55 16.28 -13.49
C GLU A 353 4.26 15.68 -12.27
N MET A 354 3.54 14.97 -11.40
CA MET A 354 4.14 14.26 -10.27
C MET A 354 5.16 13.22 -10.74
N ILE A 355 4.86 12.44 -11.79
CA ILE A 355 5.81 11.48 -12.35
C ILE A 355 7.07 12.16 -12.86
N ASP A 356 6.92 13.29 -13.57
CA ASP A 356 8.05 14.04 -14.12
C ASP A 356 8.97 14.57 -13.01
N HIS A 357 8.41 14.89 -11.85
CA HIS A 357 9.16 15.30 -10.67
C HIS A 357 9.72 14.12 -9.86
N LYS A 358 8.98 13.03 -9.64
CA LYS A 358 9.44 11.88 -8.84
C LYS A 358 10.43 11.00 -9.61
N THR A 359 9.99 10.45 -10.74
CA THR A 359 10.74 9.46 -11.53
C THR A 359 11.53 10.12 -12.65
N GLY A 360 10.92 11.11 -13.32
CA GLY A 360 11.55 11.89 -14.39
C GLY A 360 12.76 12.69 -13.91
N ALA A 361 12.73 13.27 -12.70
CA ALA A 361 13.84 14.06 -12.18
C ALA A 361 15.15 13.27 -12.08
N MET A 362 15.10 11.97 -11.74
CA MET A 362 16.32 11.14 -11.71
C MET A 362 16.89 10.91 -13.12
N PHE A 363 16.03 10.75 -14.13
CA PHE A 363 16.45 10.64 -15.54
C PHE A 363 17.00 11.96 -16.08
N ARG A 364 16.38 13.07 -15.71
CA ARG A 364 16.87 14.40 -16.08
C ARG A 364 18.19 14.74 -15.38
N MET A 365 18.33 14.38 -14.11
CA MET A 365 19.55 14.56 -13.32
C MET A 365 20.74 13.86 -13.97
N LEU A 366 20.64 12.56 -14.29
CA LEU A 366 21.77 11.85 -14.89
C LEU A 366 22.21 12.50 -16.21
N LEU A 367 21.26 12.91 -17.06
CA LEU A 367 21.55 13.58 -18.33
C LEU A 367 22.23 14.94 -18.10
N ARG A 368 21.66 15.79 -17.23
CA ARG A 368 22.21 17.12 -16.93
C ARG A 368 23.60 17.03 -16.29
N LEU A 369 23.83 16.06 -15.39
CA LEU A 369 25.15 15.78 -14.83
C LEU A 369 26.13 15.39 -15.92
N MET A 370 25.76 14.48 -16.82
CA MET A 370 26.63 14.07 -17.93
C MET A 370 26.95 15.24 -18.86
N LEU A 371 25.94 15.99 -19.32
CA LEU A 371 26.12 17.17 -20.18
C LEU A 371 27.03 18.22 -19.55
N SER A 372 26.93 18.44 -18.24
CA SER A 372 27.80 19.40 -17.52
C SER A 372 29.27 18.98 -17.42
N LEU A 373 29.58 17.72 -17.74
CA LEU A 373 30.92 17.14 -17.69
C LEU A 373 31.50 16.86 -19.08
N VAL A 374 30.75 17.16 -20.15
CA VAL A 374 31.25 17.09 -21.53
C VAL A 374 32.25 18.21 -21.76
N GLN A 375 33.34 17.91 -22.49
CA GLN A 375 34.39 18.87 -22.82
C GLN A 375 34.20 19.55 -24.19
N ASP A 376 33.32 19.02 -25.03
CA ASP A 376 33.02 19.53 -26.38
C ASP A 376 31.67 20.25 -26.41
N ASP A 377 31.68 21.55 -26.77
CA ASP A 377 30.49 22.39 -26.84
C ASP A 377 29.51 21.95 -27.95
N GLY A 378 29.96 21.15 -28.93
CA GLY A 378 29.12 20.67 -30.03
C GLY A 378 27.90 19.86 -29.58
N CYS A 379 28.04 19.08 -28.50
CA CYS A 379 26.97 18.24 -27.95
C CYS A 379 25.87 19.04 -27.22
N LEU A 380 26.12 20.30 -26.85
CA LEU A 380 25.14 21.14 -26.15
C LEU A 380 23.95 21.52 -27.05
N SER A 381 24.14 21.49 -28.38
CA SER A 381 23.09 21.74 -29.37
C SER A 381 21.96 20.69 -29.35
N GLN A 382 22.24 19.47 -28.87
CA GLN A 382 21.29 18.36 -28.78
C GLN A 382 20.54 18.28 -27.43
N ASN A 383 20.82 19.20 -26.51
CA ASN A 383 20.28 19.20 -25.14
C ASN A 383 18.74 19.15 -25.12
N THR A 384 18.07 19.90 -26.01
CA THR A 384 16.61 19.94 -26.08
C THR A 384 16.00 18.59 -26.48
N GLU A 385 16.62 17.85 -27.40
CA GLU A 385 16.14 16.53 -27.84
C GLU A 385 16.33 15.48 -26.74
N PHE A 386 17.48 15.50 -26.06
CA PHE A 386 17.73 14.59 -24.93
C PHE A 386 16.81 14.88 -23.76
N ALA A 387 16.49 16.15 -23.47
CA ALA A 387 15.56 16.51 -22.41
C ALA A 387 14.17 15.91 -22.65
N VAL A 388 13.62 16.07 -23.87
CA VAL A 388 12.33 15.46 -24.26
C VAL A 388 12.38 13.94 -24.14
N LEU A 389 13.46 13.30 -24.60
CA LEU A 389 13.63 11.85 -24.49
C LEU A 389 13.61 11.39 -23.02
N THR A 390 14.34 12.07 -22.13
CA THR A 390 14.38 11.69 -20.70
C THR A 390 13.04 11.85 -20.00
N GLN A 391 12.26 12.90 -20.35
CA GLN A 391 10.92 13.10 -19.83
C GLN A 391 9.98 11.96 -20.27
N LEU A 392 9.94 11.67 -21.57
CA LEU A 392 9.11 10.58 -22.10
C LEU A 392 9.51 9.21 -21.52
N LEU A 393 10.81 8.96 -21.35
CA LEU A 393 11.30 7.72 -20.74
C LEU A 393 10.88 7.62 -19.26
N GLY A 394 10.95 8.72 -18.52
CA GLY A 394 10.49 8.78 -17.13
C GLY A 394 9.01 8.44 -16.99
N ARG A 395 8.16 9.07 -17.81
CA ARG A 395 6.72 8.78 -17.88
C ARG A 395 6.44 7.33 -18.23
N TRP A 396 7.06 6.83 -19.31
CA TRP A 396 6.91 5.44 -19.73
C TRP A 396 7.33 4.46 -18.63
N TYR A 397 8.46 4.72 -17.97
CA TYR A 397 8.98 3.84 -16.93
C TYR A 397 8.02 3.73 -15.75
N GLN A 398 7.48 4.86 -15.28
CA GLN A 398 6.58 4.89 -14.14
C GLN A 398 5.23 4.25 -14.47
N VAL A 399 4.61 4.66 -15.58
CA VAL A 399 3.33 4.09 -16.04
C VAL A 399 3.44 2.58 -16.25
N ARG A 400 4.57 2.09 -16.78
CA ARG A 400 4.85 0.66 -16.91
C ARG A 400 5.02 -0.03 -15.56
N ASP A 401 5.72 0.57 -14.59
CA ASP A 401 5.86 0.00 -13.24
C ASP A 401 4.50 -0.18 -12.57
N ASP A 402 3.67 0.86 -12.62
CA ASP A 402 2.33 0.87 -12.03
C ASP A 402 1.39 -0.12 -12.74
N TYR A 403 1.53 -0.28 -14.07
CA TYR A 403 0.79 -1.28 -14.84
C TYR A 403 1.17 -2.73 -14.48
N LEU A 404 2.47 -3.02 -14.42
CA LEU A 404 2.94 -4.39 -14.16
C LEU A 404 2.65 -4.85 -12.73
N ASN A 405 2.58 -3.92 -11.78
CA ASN A 405 2.17 -4.23 -10.41
C ASN A 405 0.79 -4.91 -10.35
N LEU A 406 -0.13 -4.55 -11.25
CA LEU A 406 -1.51 -5.08 -11.28
C LEU A 406 -1.68 -6.37 -12.08
N GLN A 407 -0.85 -6.62 -13.09
CA GLN A 407 -1.09 -7.68 -14.07
C GLN A 407 -0.17 -8.90 -13.92
N GLU A 408 1.06 -8.72 -13.43
CA GLU A 408 2.09 -9.74 -13.59
C GLU A 408 2.35 -10.54 -12.31
N ALA A 409 2.04 -11.83 -12.33
CA ALA A 409 2.31 -12.78 -11.23
C ALA A 409 3.81 -12.90 -10.86
N GLY A 410 4.71 -12.53 -11.77
CA GLY A 410 6.15 -12.41 -11.51
C GLY A 410 6.50 -11.19 -10.64
N TYR A 411 5.78 -10.07 -10.80
CA TYR A 411 5.90 -8.87 -9.97
C TYR A 411 5.34 -9.11 -8.57
N THR A 412 4.21 -9.84 -8.47
CA THR A 412 3.62 -10.31 -7.22
C THR A 412 4.63 -11.03 -6.32
N ARG A 413 5.50 -11.86 -6.90
CA ARG A 413 6.52 -12.61 -6.12
C ARG A 413 7.69 -11.75 -5.65
N LYS A 414 7.91 -10.57 -6.24
CA LYS A 414 9.07 -9.71 -5.97
C LYS A 414 8.74 -8.50 -5.09
N LYS A 415 7.56 -7.91 -5.25
CA LYS A 415 7.07 -6.81 -4.41
C LYS A 415 6.04 -7.39 -3.44
N GLY A 416 4.88 -7.81 -3.94
CA GLY A 416 3.81 -8.48 -3.20
C GLY A 416 2.56 -8.46 -4.08
N PHE A 417 1.48 -9.17 -3.72
CA PHE A 417 0.28 -9.18 -4.55
C PHE A 417 -0.45 -7.84 -4.47
N CYS A 418 -0.43 -7.07 -5.58
CA CYS A 418 -1.10 -5.77 -5.68
C CYS A 418 -0.75 -4.80 -4.53
N GLU A 419 0.50 -4.78 -4.06
CA GLU A 419 0.92 -3.94 -2.92
C GLU A 419 0.56 -2.47 -3.08
N ASP A 420 0.60 -1.93 -4.30
CA ASP A 420 0.18 -0.56 -4.58
C ASP A 420 -1.31 -0.30 -4.18
N LEU A 421 -2.16 -1.34 -4.10
CA LEU A 421 -3.54 -1.23 -3.55
C LEU A 421 -3.53 -1.17 -2.03
N ASP A 422 -2.69 -1.98 -1.37
CA ASP A 422 -2.51 -1.95 0.09
C ASP A 422 -1.87 -0.62 0.54
N GLU A 423 -1.04 -0.04 -0.34
CA GLU A 423 -0.47 1.29 -0.20
C GLU A 423 -1.53 2.38 -0.38
N GLY A 424 -2.53 2.21 -1.24
CA GLY A 424 -3.46 3.28 -1.61
C GLY A 424 -2.91 4.25 -2.66
N LYS A 425 -2.03 3.75 -3.53
CA LYS A 425 -1.37 4.56 -4.58
C LYS A 425 -2.29 4.80 -5.79
N PHE A 426 -2.44 6.07 -6.18
CA PHE A 426 -3.21 6.48 -7.37
C PHE A 426 -2.48 6.17 -8.69
N ARG A 427 -3.20 5.70 -9.72
CA ARG A 427 -2.64 5.16 -10.98
C ARG A 427 -3.52 5.45 -12.18
N ILE A 428 -2.95 5.51 -13.40
CA ILE A 428 -3.68 5.81 -14.66
C ILE A 428 -4.88 4.88 -14.97
N ARG A 429 -4.89 3.62 -14.51
CA ARG A 429 -6.07 2.75 -14.63
C ARG A 429 -7.10 2.93 -13.51
N LEU A 430 -6.68 3.43 -12.35
CA LEU A 430 -7.60 3.94 -11.34
C LEU A 430 -8.23 5.24 -11.82
N PHE A 431 -7.50 6.07 -12.56
CA PHE A 431 -8.09 7.20 -13.29
C PHE A 431 -9.18 6.73 -14.22
N ASP A 432 -8.94 5.78 -15.13
CA ASP A 432 -10.00 5.25 -15.97
C ASP A 432 -11.12 4.57 -15.15
N ALA A 433 -10.86 3.82 -14.09
CA ALA A 433 -11.93 3.20 -13.30
C ALA A 433 -12.77 4.22 -12.48
N VAL A 434 -12.14 5.30 -12.00
CA VAL A 434 -12.77 6.40 -11.28
C VAL A 434 -13.46 7.34 -12.27
N GLN A 435 -12.78 7.79 -13.34
CA GLN A 435 -13.33 8.59 -14.42
C GLN A 435 -14.35 7.86 -15.28
N ILE A 436 -14.27 6.57 -15.58
CA ILE A 436 -15.34 5.84 -16.31
C ILE A 436 -16.63 5.81 -15.46
N ARG A 437 -16.53 5.94 -14.14
CA ARG A 437 -17.70 6.22 -13.28
C ARG A 437 -18.12 7.70 -13.28
N TYR A 438 -17.23 8.66 -13.54
CA TYR A 438 -17.56 10.10 -13.63
C TYR A 438 -17.96 10.58 -15.04
N VAL A 439 -17.47 9.98 -16.12
CA VAL A 439 -17.72 10.37 -17.54
C VAL A 439 -18.99 9.71 -18.08
N LYS A 440 -19.52 8.69 -17.40
CA LYS A 440 -20.95 8.32 -17.55
C LYS A 440 -21.89 9.24 -16.74
N ILE A 441 -21.37 10.26 -16.06
CA ILE A 441 -22.10 11.28 -15.30
C ILE A 441 -21.68 12.68 -15.77
N SER A 442 -21.77 12.93 -17.07
CA SER A 442 -21.82 14.28 -17.64
C SER A 442 -22.90 14.35 -18.69
#